data_AF-A0A0F7KD27-F1
#
_entry.id   AF-A0A0F7KD27-F1
#
_cell.length_a   1.000
_cell.length_b   1.000
_cell.length_c   1.000
_cell.angle_alpha   90.00
_cell.angle_beta   90.00
_cell.angle_gamma   90.00
#
_symmetry.space_group_name_H-M   'P 1'
#
loop_
_entity.id
_entity.type
_entity.pdbx_description
1 polymer ?
#
loop_
_entity_poly.entity_id
_entity_poly.type
_entity_poly.pdbx_seq_one_letter_code
_entity_poly.pdbx_strand_id
1 'polypeptide(L)' 'MPEVRSKVIEILEARGVIYLPRSGFELSEREQELISNTSNILIRVLDVEDGRPTIIFDPAHDRIKKYHYVHVKGK' A
#
# COMPACT_ATOMS: atom_id res chain seq x y z
N MET A 1 -3.69 -1.38 -27.04
CA MET A 1 -2.40 -2.03 -27.37
C MET A 1 -2.44 -3.50 -26.97
N PRO A 2 -2.96 -4.39 -27.82
CA PRO A 2 -3.06 -5.83 -27.52
C PRO A 2 -1.71 -6.49 -27.22
N GLU A 3 -0.66 -6.12 -27.94
CA GLU A 3 0.69 -6.66 -27.79
C GLU A 3 1.32 -6.36 -26.43
N VAL A 4 1.14 -5.14 -25.92
CA VAL A 4 1.59 -4.73 -24.58
C VAL A 4 0.90 -5.57 -23.51
N ARG A 5 -0.41 -5.83 -23.67
CA ARG A 5 -1.19 -6.64 -22.73
C ARG A 5 -0.68 -8.08 -22.69
N SER A 6 -0.45 -8.71 -23.84
CA SER A 6 0.06 -10.08 -23.89
C SER A 6 1.42 -10.22 -23.22
N LYS A 7 2.34 -9.27 -23.49
CA LYS A 7 3.68 -9.27 -22.89
C LYS A 7 3.65 -9.06 -21.37
N VAL A 8 2.74 -8.22 -20.88
CA VAL A 8 2.50 -8.01 -19.45
C VAL A 8 2.03 -9.29 -18.77
N ILE A 9 1.09 -10.02 -19.39
CA ILE A 9 0.57 -11.28 -18.85
C ILE A 9 1.69 -12.32 -18.74
N GLU A 10 2.48 -12.50 -19.82
CA GLU A 10 3.59 -13.44 -19.85
C GLU A 10 4.62 -13.17 -18.74
N ILE A 11 5.00 -11.90 -18.55
CA ILE A 11 5.93 -11.49 -17.49
C ILE A 11 5.36 -11.85 -16.10
N LEU A 12 4.08 -11.59 -15.86
CA LEU A 12 3.45 -11.86 -14.57
C LEU A 12 3.31 -13.36 -14.28
N GLU A 13 2.94 -14.16 -15.28
CA GLU A 13 2.86 -15.63 -15.17
C GLU A 13 4.24 -16.24 -14.88
N ALA A 14 5.30 -15.64 -15.42
CA ALA A 14 6.69 -15.99 -15.14
C ALA A 14 7.22 -15.46 -13.79
N ARG A 15 6.37 -14.83 -12.96
CA ARG A 15 6.73 -14.18 -11.68
C ARG A 15 7.70 -13.01 -11.84
N GLY A 16 7.74 -12.40 -13.01
CA GLY A 16 8.49 -11.17 -13.28
C GLY A 16 7.84 -9.94 -12.66
N VAL A 17 8.60 -8.86 -12.59
CA VAL A 17 8.14 -7.56 -12.08
C VAL A 17 7.92 -6.61 -13.24
N ILE A 18 6.77 -5.95 -13.26
CA ILE A 18 6.50 -4.87 -14.21
C ILE A 18 6.87 -3.55 -13.55
N TYR A 19 7.93 -2.93 -14.04
CA TYR A 19 8.35 -1.60 -13.60
C TYR A 19 7.74 -0.53 -14.52
N LEU A 20 7.10 0.45 -13.89
CA LEU A 20 6.34 1.50 -14.52
C LEU A 20 6.90 2.86 -14.09
N PRO A 21 7.91 3.42 -14.78
CA PRO A 21 8.67 4.58 -14.29
C PRO A 21 7.87 5.89 -14.28
N ARG A 22 6.79 5.95 -15.06
CA ARG A 22 5.92 7.13 -15.20
C ARG A 22 4.46 6.78 -14.94
N SER A 23 4.21 5.67 -14.26
CA SER A 23 2.86 5.23 -13.94
C SER A 23 2.74 5.10 -12.43
N GLY A 24 1.68 5.68 -11.89
CA GLY A 24 1.43 5.75 -10.46
C GLY A 24 0.17 6.58 -10.21
N PHE A 25 -0.10 6.84 -8.94
CA PHE A 25 -1.09 7.81 -8.52
C PHE A 25 -0.35 9.02 -7.93
N GLU A 26 -0.81 10.21 -8.27
CA GLU A 26 -0.39 11.44 -7.61
C GLU A 26 -1.36 11.71 -6.47
N LEU A 27 -0.83 12.14 -5.33
CA LEU A 27 -1.64 12.59 -4.21
C LEU A 27 -2.00 14.06 -4.44
N SER A 28 -3.27 14.42 -4.25
CA SER A 28 -3.68 15.82 -4.14
C SER A 28 -3.03 16.49 -2.93
N GLU A 29 -2.98 17.83 -2.93
CA GLU A 29 -2.42 18.61 -1.81
C GLU A 29 -3.06 18.23 -0.46
N ARG A 30 -4.38 18.04 -0.45
CA ARG A 30 -5.14 17.61 0.74
C ARG A 30 -4.73 16.20 1.22
N GLU A 31 -4.53 15.25 0.30
CA GLU A 31 -4.10 13.90 0.65
C GLU A 31 -2.65 13.87 1.13
N GLN A 32 -1.79 14.71 0.55
CA GLN A 32 -0.42 14.90 1.02
C GLN A 32 -0.40 15.48 2.44
N GLU A 33 -1.22 16.49 2.71
CA GLU A 33 -1.37 17.07 4.05
C GLU A 33 -1.84 16.02 5.07
N LEU A 34 -2.84 15.21 4.71
CA LEU A 34 -3.37 14.12 5.54
C LEU A 34 -2.27 13.10 5.90
N ILE A 35 -1.48 12.67 4.91
CA ILE A 35 -0.41 11.67 5.11
C ILE A 35 0.80 12.27 5.82
N SER A 36 1.14 13.54 5.58
CA SER A 36 2.24 14.23 6.26
C SER A 36 2.02 14.31 7.77
N ASN A 37 0.76 14.25 8.20
CA ASN A 37 0.33 14.25 9.59
C ASN A 37 0.03 12.82 10.11
N THR A 38 0.74 11.80 9.60
CA THR A 38 0.51 10.39 9.95
C THR A 38 0.64 10.11 11.45
N SER A 39 1.38 10.94 12.20
CA SER A 39 1.43 10.94 13.66
C SER A 39 0.07 11.19 14.34
N ASN A 40 -0.88 11.84 13.65
CA ASN A 40 -2.24 12.08 14.11
C ASN A 40 -3.25 11.00 13.67
N ILE A 41 -2.94 10.26 12.60
CA ILE A 41 -3.76 9.11 12.15
C ILE A 41 -3.48 7.89 13.05
N LEU A 42 -2.24 7.75 13.50
CA LEU A 42 -1.81 6.72 14.44
C LEU A 42 -2.11 7.18 15.88
N ILE A 43 -3.39 7.20 16.23
CA ILE A 43 -3.85 7.49 17.59
C ILE A 43 -3.12 6.55 18.56
N ARG A 44 -2.56 7.16 19.61
CA ARG A 44 -1.72 6.53 20.63
C ARG A 44 -2.34 5.25 21.21
N VAL A 45 -1.44 4.25 21.35
CA VAL A 45 -1.40 3.11 22.29
C VAL A 45 -2.14 1.82 21.90
N LEU A 46 -1.38 0.71 21.77
CA LEU A 46 -1.48 -0.51 22.60
C LEU A 46 -0.42 -1.55 22.16
N ASP A 47 0.30 -2.08 23.15
CA ASP A 47 1.29 -3.18 23.15
C ASP A 47 1.37 -4.05 21.89
N VAL A 48 2.21 -3.69 20.93
CA VAL A 48 2.68 -4.64 19.91
C VAL A 48 4.17 -4.48 19.73
N GLU A 49 4.92 -5.49 20.13
CA GLU A 49 6.39 -5.46 20.20
C GLU A 49 7.10 -5.33 18.84
N ASP A 50 6.45 -5.62 17.70
CA ASP A 50 7.20 -5.77 16.42
C ASP A 50 6.39 -5.51 15.13
N GLY A 51 5.57 -4.46 15.09
CA GLY A 51 4.74 -4.12 13.93
C GLY A 51 4.99 -2.72 13.35
N ARG A 52 5.31 -2.62 12.04
CA ARG A 52 5.25 -1.31 11.36
C ARG A 52 3.78 -0.90 11.17
N PRO A 53 3.36 0.30 11.64
CA PRO A 53 2.00 0.77 11.45
C PRO A 53 1.71 0.89 9.95
N THR A 54 0.68 0.18 9.48
CA THR A 54 0.27 0.19 8.07
C THR A 54 -1.22 0.51 8.00
N ILE A 55 -1.60 1.48 7.17
CA ILE A 55 -3.00 1.81 6.91
C ILE A 55 -3.52 0.84 5.84
N ILE A 56 -4.60 0.12 6.13
CA ILE A 56 -5.22 -0.82 5.20
C ILE A 56 -6.66 -0.41 4.95
N PHE A 57 -6.98 -0.09 3.69
CA PHE A 57 -8.34 0.18 3.23
C PHE A 57 -8.98 -1.12 2.70
N ASP A 58 -10.21 -1.38 3.14
CA ASP A 58 -11.04 -2.49 2.69
C ASP A 58 -12.08 -1.98 1.68
N PRO A 59 -11.85 -2.15 0.37
CA PRO A 59 -12.73 -1.59 -0.65
C PRO A 59 -14.09 -2.30 -0.70
N ALA A 60 -14.19 -3.54 -0.24
CA ALA A 60 -15.46 -4.28 -0.24
C ALA A 60 -16.46 -3.75 0.79
N HIS A 61 -15.95 -3.10 1.85
CA HIS A 61 -16.75 -2.60 2.97
C HIS A 61 -16.58 -1.09 3.20
N ASP A 62 -15.91 -0.40 2.27
CA ASP A 62 -15.63 1.04 2.29
C ASP A 62 -15.13 1.57 3.65
N ARG A 63 -14.12 0.90 4.21
CA ARG A 63 -13.60 1.25 5.54
C ARG A 63 -12.11 1.02 5.70
N ILE A 64 -11.50 1.81 6.60
CA ILE A 64 -10.14 1.56 7.08
C ILE A 64 -10.19 0.45 8.14
N LYS A 65 -9.37 -0.60 7.96
CA LYS A 65 -9.26 -1.67 8.95
C LYS A 65 -8.54 -1.14 10.20
N LYS A 66 -9.15 -1.34 11.37
CA LYS A 66 -8.66 -0.75 12.62
C LYS A 66 -7.32 -1.31 13.13
N TYR A 67 -6.94 -2.56 12.82
CA TYR A 67 -5.75 -3.19 13.44
C TYR A 67 -5.13 -4.27 12.56
N HIS A 68 -4.16 -3.95 11.71
CA HIS A 68 -3.33 -4.97 11.07
C HIS A 68 -1.90 -4.43 10.89
N TYR A 69 -1.00 -4.87 11.77
CA TYR A 69 0.43 -4.67 11.63
C TYR A 69 1.00 -5.70 10.65
N VAL A 70 1.89 -5.27 9.76
CA VAL A 70 2.67 -6.22 8.95
C VAL A 70 3.78 -6.77 9.83
N HIS A 71 3.73 -8.07 10.14
CA HIS A 71 4.82 -8.76 10.83
C HIS A 71 6.00 -8.85 9.86
N VAL A 72 7.05 -8.08 10.11
CA VAL A 72 8.31 -8.25 9.38
C VAL A 72 9.08 -9.33 10.13
N LYS A 73 9.11 -10.56 9.61
CA LYS A 73 10.09 -11.54 10.10
C LYS A 73 11.48 -10.98 9.82
N GLY A 74 12.19 -10.58 10.87
CA GLY A 74 13.60 -10.24 10.83
C GLY A 74 14.41 -11.42 10.27
N LYS A 75 15.43 -11.09 9.47
CA LYS A 75 16.52 -12.01 9.16
C LYS A 75 17.46 -12.12 10.36
#